data_AF-A0A3G6PCI9-F1
#
_entry.id   AF-A0A3G6PCI9-F1
#
_cell.length_a   1.000
_cell.length_b   1.000
_cell.length_c   1.000
_cell.angle_alpha   90.00
_cell.angle_beta   90.00
_cell.angle_gamma   90.00
#
_symmetry.space_group_name_H-M   'P 1'
#
loop_
_entity.id
_entity.type
_entity.pdbx_description
1 polymer ?
#
loop_
_entity_poly.entity_id
_entity_poly.type
_entity_poly.pdbx_seq_one_letter_code
_entity_poly.pdbx_strand_id
1 'polypeptide(L)'
;MNNNTTFTVPANQGGGYIISYTAGLLINGNVPTTYSFMAYSAKNGTQIGNRSTNAVPKGAGTNYANETVSNTWSVIVDLVSGDQIQMKKIKGKSS
;
A
#
# COMPACT_ATOMS: atom_id res chain seq x y z
N MET A 1 -4.84 -19.76 0.76
CA MET A 1 -3.69 -19.08 0.13
C MET A 1 -2.93 -18.38 1.22
N ASN A 2 -1.65 -18.73 1.42
CA ASN A 2 -0.82 -18.01 2.37
C ASN A 2 -0.39 -16.73 1.67
N ASN A 3 -0.97 -15.59 2.06
CA ASN A 3 -0.54 -14.27 1.58
C ASN A 3 0.86 -13.99 2.14
N ASN A 4 1.90 -14.46 1.45
CA ASN A 4 3.26 -14.02 1.73
C ASN A 4 3.44 -12.63 1.13
N THR A 5 3.34 -11.59 1.96
CA THR A 5 3.51 -10.19 1.56
C THR A 5 4.97 -9.72 1.63
N THR A 6 5.90 -10.65 1.88
CA THR A 6 7.32 -10.36 2.07
C THR A 6 8.12 -10.93 0.91
N PHE A 7 8.80 -10.04 0.18
CA PHE A 7 9.86 -10.41 -0.73
C PHE A 7 11.19 -10.40 0.02
N THR A 8 11.93 -11.51 0.02
CA THR A 8 13.29 -11.58 0.57
C THR A 8 14.27 -11.69 -0.57
N VAL A 9 15.27 -10.82 -0.60
CA VAL A 9 16.31 -10.83 -1.64
C VAL A 9 17.12 -12.12 -1.54
N PRO A 10 17.18 -12.93 -2.61
CA PRO A 10 17.95 -14.17 -2.60
C PRO A 10 19.46 -13.96 -2.40
N ALA A 11 20.15 -15.04 -2.04
CA ALA A 11 21.61 -15.03 -1.94
C ALA A 11 22.24 -14.60 -3.28
N ASN A 12 23.25 -13.74 -3.21
CA ASN A 12 24.01 -13.20 -4.34
C ASN A 12 23.19 -12.40 -5.37
N GLN A 13 21.98 -11.96 -5.00
CA GLN A 13 21.14 -11.08 -5.82
C GLN A 13 21.10 -9.66 -5.25
N GLY A 14 22.21 -9.14 -4.74
CA GLY A 14 22.28 -7.72 -4.41
C GLY A 14 22.24 -6.84 -5.67
N GLY A 15 21.75 -5.61 -5.55
CA GLY A 15 21.72 -4.65 -6.66
C GLY A 15 20.63 -3.60 -6.54
N GLY A 16 20.47 -2.81 -7.60
CA GLY A 16 19.40 -1.82 -7.72
C GLY A 16 18.09 -2.47 -8.15
N TYR A 17 17.02 -2.20 -7.41
CA TYR A 17 15.69 -2.72 -7.65
C TYR A 17 14.69 -1.60 -7.91
N ILE A 18 13.78 -1.83 -8.86
CA ILE A 18 12.54 -1.06 -9.00
C ILE A 18 11.42 -1.94 -8.45
N ILE A 19 10.70 -1.43 -7.45
CA ILE A 19 9.59 -2.15 -6.84
C ILE A 19 8.33 -1.32 -7.00
N SER A 20 7.36 -1.89 -7.70
CA SER A 20 6.06 -1.26 -7.98
C SER A 20 4.99 -1.86 -7.06
N TYR A 21 4.24 -0.99 -6.42
CA TYR A 21 3.18 -1.36 -5.49
C TYR A 21 1.83 -0.86 -6.02
N THR A 22 0.80 -1.67 -5.81
CA THR A 22 -0.59 -1.25 -5.97
C THR A 22 -1.34 -1.63 -4.69
N ALA A 23 -1.85 -0.63 -3.99
CA ALA A 23 -2.67 -0.81 -2.80
C ALA A 23 -4.12 -0.47 -3.14
N GLY A 24 -5.01 -1.46 -3.01
CA GLY A 24 -6.45 -1.28 -3.22
C GLY A 24 -7.23 -1.17 -1.90
N LEU A 25 -8.33 -0.43 -1.96
CA LEU A 25 -9.38 -0.45 -0.95
C LEU A 25 -10.73 -0.61 -1.66
N LEU A 26 -11.44 -1.67 -1.30
CA LEU A 26 -12.84 -1.86 -1.64
C LEU A 26 -13.70 -1.14 -0.60
N ILE A 27 -14.70 -0.41 -1.08
CA ILE A 27 -15.61 0.38 -0.28
C ILE A 27 -17.01 -0.08 -0.63
N ASN A 28 -17.74 -0.51 0.40
CA ASN A 28 -19.07 -1.03 0.27
C ASN A 28 -19.92 -0.56 1.45
N GLY A 29 -21.13 -0.09 1.18
CA GLY A 29 -22.03 0.47 2.17
C GLY A 29 -21.87 1.97 2.37
N ASN A 30 -22.53 2.47 3.42
CA ASN A 30 -22.57 3.88 3.76
C ASN A 30 -21.23 4.33 4.35
N VAL A 31 -20.63 5.37 3.75
CA VAL A 31 -19.42 6.00 4.27
C VAL A 31 -19.79 7.36 4.84
N PRO A 32 -19.97 7.48 6.17
CA PRO A 32 -20.60 8.65 6.79
C PRO A 32 -19.73 9.91 6.80
N THR A 33 -18.40 9.78 6.68
CA THR A 33 -17.46 10.90 6.66
C THR A 33 -16.42 10.72 5.56
N THR A 34 -15.59 11.72 5.31
CA THR A 34 -14.43 11.55 4.42
C THR A 34 -13.46 10.54 5.02
N TYR A 35 -13.01 9.59 4.20
CA TYR A 35 -12.02 8.59 4.53
C TYR A 35 -10.84 8.76 3.56
N SER A 36 -9.62 8.67 4.06
CA SER A 36 -8.42 8.51 3.24
C SER A 36 -7.80 7.16 3.56
N PHE A 37 -7.09 6.55 2.62
CA PHE A 37 -6.28 5.38 2.95
C PHE A 37 -4.84 5.58 2.49
N MET A 38 -3.93 5.11 3.33
CA MET A 38 -2.50 5.19 3.07
C MET A 38 -1.89 3.79 3.08
N ALA A 39 -0.99 3.56 2.15
CA ALA A 39 -0.12 2.40 2.15
C ALA A 39 1.33 2.85 2.07
N TYR A 40 2.22 2.06 2.64
CA TYR A 40 3.64 2.32 2.60
C TYR A 40 4.42 1.04 2.32
N SER A 41 5.59 1.21 1.71
CA SER A 41 6.56 0.16 1.48
C SER A 41 7.65 0.23 2.54
N ALA A 42 8.11 -0.93 3.01
CA ALA A 42 9.14 -1.04 4.03
C ALA A 42 10.27 -1.97 3.60
N LYS A 43 11.52 -1.58 3.91
CA LYS A 43 12.75 -2.38 3.84
C LYS A 43 13.19 -2.72 5.25
N ASN A 44 13.23 -4.00 5.59
CA ASN A 44 13.63 -4.49 6.94
C ASN A 44 12.89 -3.77 8.08
N GLY A 45 11.61 -3.44 7.86
CA GLY A 45 10.79 -2.69 8.81
C GLY A 45 10.85 -1.17 8.70
N THR A 46 11.85 -0.60 8.02
CA THR A 46 11.99 0.85 7.79
C THR A 46 11.19 1.29 6.57
N GLN A 47 10.38 2.34 6.70
CA GLN A 47 9.61 2.89 5.59
C GLN A 47 10.54 3.46 4.49
N ILE A 48 10.30 3.06 3.24
CA ILE A 48 11.06 3.50 2.05
C ILE A 48 10.20 4.24 1.02
N GLY A 49 8.89 4.34 1.26
CA GLY A 49 7.96 5.07 0.40
C GLY A 49 6.53 4.94 0.89
N ASN A 50 5.66 5.88 0.52
CA ASN A 50 4.24 5.82 0.84
C ASN A 50 3.38 6.49 -0.25
N ARG A 51 2.09 6.15 -0.25
CA ARG A 51 1.05 6.88 -0.95
C ARG A 51 -0.23 6.92 -0.14
N SER A 52 -0.90 8.06 -0.20
CA SER A 52 -2.23 8.28 0.35
C SER A 52 -3.17 8.74 -0.76
N THR A 53 -4.43 8.32 -0.68
CA THR A 53 -5.50 8.86 -1.53
C THR A 53 -6.77 9.01 -0.71
N ASN A 54 -7.61 9.94 -1.15
CA ASN A 54 -8.97 10.05 -0.67
C ASN A 54 -9.73 8.81 -1.12
N ALA A 55 -10.28 8.10 -0.15
CA ALA A 55 -11.02 6.88 -0.39
C ALA A 55 -12.47 7.16 -0.78
N VAL A 56 -12.97 8.38 -0.63
CA VAL A 56 -14.41 8.68 -0.77
C VAL A 56 -14.63 9.54 -2.03
N PRO A 57 -14.56 8.96 -3.24
CA PRO A 57 -14.54 9.72 -4.48
C PRO A 57 -15.85 10.50 -4.74
N LYS A 58 -16.97 10.07 -4.15
CA LYS A 58 -18.29 10.70 -4.27
C LYS A 58 -18.70 11.53 -3.05
N GLY A 59 -17.80 11.71 -2.07
CA GLY A 59 -18.07 12.48 -0.85
C GLY A 59 -18.77 11.69 0.26
N ALA A 60 -18.76 12.29 1.46
CA ALA A 60 -19.35 11.73 2.68
C ALA A 60 -20.87 11.55 2.55
N GLY A 61 -21.42 10.55 3.25
CA GLY A 61 -22.85 10.20 3.20
C GLY A 61 -23.28 9.43 1.95
N THR A 62 -22.34 9.14 1.04
CA THR A 62 -22.62 8.28 -0.12
C THR A 62 -22.67 6.82 0.31
N ASN A 63 -23.70 6.12 -0.16
CA ASN A 63 -23.77 4.66 -0.10
C ASN A 63 -23.06 4.08 -1.33
N TYR A 64 -21.93 3.42 -1.13
CA TYR A 64 -21.14 2.84 -2.21
C TYR A 64 -21.54 1.39 -2.47
N ALA A 65 -21.72 1.04 -3.74
CA ALA A 65 -21.92 -0.34 -4.19
C ALA A 65 -20.62 -0.86 -4.81
N ASN A 66 -19.74 -1.42 -3.98
CA ASN A 66 -18.45 -2.00 -4.38
C ASN A 66 -17.55 -1.04 -5.19
N GLU A 67 -17.28 0.15 -4.64
CA GLU A 67 -16.34 1.10 -5.23
C GLU A 67 -14.90 0.73 -4.89
N THR A 68 -13.99 0.76 -5.86
CA THR A 68 -12.57 0.47 -5.63
C THR A 68 -11.73 1.71 -5.88
N VAL A 69 -10.92 2.07 -4.89
CA VAL A 69 -9.89 3.09 -5.00
C VAL A 69 -8.52 2.45 -4.87
N SER A 70 -7.54 2.96 -5.60
CA SER A 70 -6.18 2.40 -5.57
C SER A 70 -5.10 3.48 -5.56
N ASN A 71 -3.96 3.12 -4.97
CA ASN A 71 -2.72 3.87 -5.04
C ASN A 71 -1.69 3.02 -5.76
N THR A 72 -1.03 3.59 -6.76
CA THR A 72 0.12 2.97 -7.42
C THR A 72 1.34 3.85 -7.27
N TRP A 73 2.46 3.27 -6.87
CA TRP A 73 3.76 3.95 -6.81
C TRP A 73 4.90 2.96 -6.99
N SER A 74 6.06 3.50 -7.32
CA SER A 74 7.30 2.74 -7.40
C SER A 74 8.37 3.37 -6.52
N VAL A 75 9.26 2.54 -6.02
CA VAL A 75 10.49 2.97 -5.33
C VAL A 75 11.68 2.35 -6.03
N ILE A 76 12.77 3.10 -6.10
CA ILE A 76 14.07 2.61 -6.55
C ILE A 76 14.92 2.47 -5.30
N VAL A 77 15.44 1.26 -5.04
CA VAL A 77 16.19 0.95 -3.82
C VAL A 77 17.34 0.01 -4.12
N ASP A 78 18.48 0.24 -3.48
CA ASP A 78 19.58 -0.73 -3.48
C ASP A 78 19.35 -1.74 -2.35
N LEU A 79 19.40 -3.02 -2.71
CA LEU A 79 19.20 -4.14 -1.79
C LEU A 79 20.40 -5.08 -1.76
N VAL A 80 20.56 -5.74 -0.62
CA VAL A 80 21.53 -6.82 -0.42
C VAL A 80 20.81 -8.12 -0.08
N SER A 81 21.49 -9.26 -0.24
CA SER A 81 20.95 -10.57 0.13
C SER A 81 20.41 -10.59 1.55
N GLY A 82 19.21 -11.13 1.71
CA GLY A 82 18.51 -11.19 3.00
C GLY A 82 17.64 -9.97 3.31
N ASP A 83 17.75 -8.86 2.56
CA ASP A 83 16.83 -7.74 2.71
C ASP A 83 15.37 -8.18 2.46
N GLN A 84 14.47 -7.69 3.31
CA GLN A 84 13.04 -7.97 3.24
C GLN A 84 12.27 -6.73 2.81
N ILE A 85 11.45 -6.87 1.77
CA ILE A 85 10.55 -5.86 1.26
C ILE A 85 9.11 -6.26 1.53
N GLN A 86 8.35 -5.31 2.08
CA GLN A 86 6.97 -5.52 2.51
C GLN A 86 6.13 -4.31 2.17
N MET A 87 4.89 -4.54 1.73
CA MET A 87 3.86 -3.50 1.72
C MET A 87 3.05 -3.57 3.02
N LYS A 88 2.89 -2.42 3.68
CA LYS A 88 2.11 -2.29 4.91
C LYS A 88 1.00 -1.27 4.72
N LYS A 89 -0.18 -1.58 5.23
CA LYS A 89 -1.35 -0.70 5.18
C LYS A 89 -1.44 0.08 6.49
N ILE A 90 -1.66 1.39 6.41
CA ILE A 90 -2.03 2.19 7.57
C ILE A 90 -3.52 2.50 7.43
N LYS A 91 -4.32 2.07 8.42
CA LYS A 91 -5.77 2.35 8.41
C LYS A 91 -5.99 3.86 8.38
N GLY A 92 -6.90 4.26 7.52
CA GLY A 92 -7.29 5.64 7.30
C GLY A 92 -7.76 6.35 8.56
N LYS A 93 -7.43 7.64 8.65
CA LYS A 93 -7.99 8.55 9.64
C LYS A 93 -9.30 9.11 9.09
N SER A 94 -10.39 8.86 9.80
CA SER A 94 -11.63 9.64 9.65
C SER A 94 -11.39 11.03 10.23
N SER A 95 -11.69 12.06 9.45
CA SER A 95 -11.80 13.45 9.93
C SER A 95 -13.27 13.84 10.06
#